data_AF-A0A5C6BP93-F1
#
_entry.id   AF-A0A5C6BP93-F1
#
_cell.length_a   1.000
_cell.length_b   1.000
_cell.length_c   1.000
_cell.angle_alpha   90.00
_cell.angle_beta   90.00
_cell.angle_gamma   90.00
#
_symmetry.space_group_name_H-M   'P 1'
#
loop_
_entity.id
_entity.type
_entity.pdbx_description
1 polymer ?
#
loop_
_entity_poly.entity_id
_entity_poly.type
_entity_poly.pdbx_seq_one_letter_code
_entity_poly.pdbx_strand_id
1 'polypeptide(L)'
;MNGLFQFCLPESFHPREFLRTPNLIHQADDARYFMSLILTKTARGQVDQFGNVRLMAKYLRNIMHKHRYNHVVDALLERGAVERVPYQVGKQSFGYRLAERFRDDKHVRIAAEDFRLIDRLRSFHEEAEHERQSRMKPEHFALERHQQLLTIDGNQVRDIIASLPQRSNPWDSQGVLVRDIEDRDFHVNVGRFGRLSNNITSMKLEIRPALRLRSEPLQHVDIRCCQPALIGRELRSKTEDKAQSGRRKEQATEAGQAGSIVPRRGC
;
A
#
# COMPACT_ATOMS: atom_id res chain seq x y z
N MET A 1 17.55 -1.91 -3.09
CA MET A 1 16.73 -2.04 -4.31
C MET A 1 17.07 -0.87 -5.22
N ASN A 2 17.74 -1.10 -6.35
CA ASN A 2 17.89 -0.06 -7.38
C ASN A 2 16.61 0.00 -8.24
N GLY A 3 15.46 0.13 -7.58
CA GLY A 3 14.18 0.29 -8.26
C GLY A 3 14.07 1.73 -8.73
N LEU A 4 13.86 1.92 -10.04
CA LEU A 4 13.43 3.21 -10.56
C LEU A 4 12.12 3.58 -9.88
N PHE A 5 12.05 4.73 -9.21
CA PHE A 5 10.77 5.25 -8.74
C PHE A 5 9.86 5.45 -9.95
N GLN A 6 8.60 5.08 -9.82
CA GLN A 6 7.60 5.23 -10.87
C GLN A 6 6.42 6.04 -10.35
N PHE A 7 5.87 6.88 -11.23
CA PHE A 7 4.65 7.63 -11.01
C PHE A 7 3.49 6.95 -11.73
N CYS A 8 2.41 6.72 -11.01
CA CYS A 8 1.15 6.23 -11.57
C CYS A 8 0.31 7.42 -12.02
N LEU A 9 0.00 7.52 -13.32
CA LEU A 9 -0.60 8.71 -13.93
C LEU A 9 -1.76 8.32 -14.85
N PRO A 10 -2.74 9.21 -15.07
CA PRO A 10 -3.64 9.08 -16.23
C PRO A 10 -2.84 9.05 -17.53
N GLU A 11 -3.19 8.17 -18.46
CA GLU A 11 -2.49 7.98 -19.73
C GLU A 11 -2.36 9.27 -20.55
N SER A 12 -3.41 10.11 -20.58
CA SER A 12 -3.41 11.37 -21.33
C SER A 12 -2.72 12.52 -20.57
N PHE A 13 -2.21 12.30 -19.37
CA PHE A 13 -1.54 13.35 -18.60
C PHE A 13 -0.10 13.58 -19.10
N HIS A 14 0.11 14.75 -19.71
CA HIS A 14 1.43 15.22 -20.12
C HIS A 14 1.82 16.52 -19.39
N PRO A 15 2.84 16.50 -18.49
CA PRO A 15 3.18 17.67 -17.67
C PRO A 15 3.43 18.97 -18.48
N ARG A 16 3.99 18.86 -19.68
CA ARG A 16 4.31 20.01 -20.55
C ARG A 16 3.06 20.78 -20.98
N GLU A 17 1.90 20.15 -21.07
CA GLU A 17 0.64 20.83 -21.40
C GLU A 17 0.22 21.82 -20.30
N PHE A 18 0.56 21.48 -19.06
CA PHE A 18 0.18 22.22 -17.86
C PHE A 18 1.28 23.18 -17.38
N LEU A 19 2.55 22.83 -17.55
CA LEU A 19 3.71 23.61 -17.09
C LEU A 19 4.28 24.51 -18.19
N ARG A 20 3.43 25.31 -18.87
CA ARG A 20 3.86 26.12 -20.03
C ARG A 20 4.83 27.26 -19.69
N THR A 21 4.91 27.66 -18.43
CA THR A 21 5.85 28.68 -18.00
C THR A 21 7.28 28.13 -18.12
N PRO A 22 8.22 28.79 -18.82
CA PRO A 22 9.57 28.26 -19.06
C PRO A 22 10.27 27.77 -17.79
N ASN A 23 10.09 28.48 -16.68
CA ASN A 23 10.67 28.15 -15.38
C ASN A 23 10.08 26.90 -14.71
N LEU A 24 8.92 26.42 -15.16
CA LEU A 24 8.22 25.25 -14.61
C LEU A 24 8.36 24.00 -15.46
N ILE A 25 8.78 24.10 -16.73
CA ILE A 25 8.95 22.93 -17.60
C ILE A 25 9.90 21.90 -16.98
N HIS A 26 10.96 22.37 -16.31
CA HIS A 26 11.93 21.53 -15.60
C HIS A 26 11.37 20.89 -14.30
N GLN A 27 10.10 21.09 -13.98
CA GLN A 27 9.42 20.53 -12.80
C GLN A 27 8.39 19.47 -13.20
N ALA A 28 8.58 18.84 -14.36
CA ALA A 28 7.67 17.80 -14.87
C ALA A 28 7.47 16.67 -13.85
N ASP A 29 8.55 16.23 -13.20
CA ASP A 29 8.51 15.16 -12.19
C ASP A 29 7.80 15.57 -10.90
N ASP A 30 7.91 16.83 -10.47
CA ASP A 30 7.12 17.34 -9.36
C ASP A 30 5.62 17.26 -9.68
N ALA A 31 5.22 17.59 -10.91
CA ALA A 31 3.82 17.46 -11.35
C ALA A 31 3.37 15.99 -11.45
N ARG A 32 4.21 15.11 -12.01
CA ARG A 32 3.95 13.66 -12.06
C ARG A 32 3.78 13.08 -10.66
N TYR A 33 4.69 13.41 -9.73
CA TYR A 33 4.59 13.00 -8.34
C TYR A 33 3.27 13.45 -7.70
N PHE A 34 2.89 14.72 -7.88
CA PHE A 34 1.67 15.26 -7.32
C PHE A 34 0.41 14.55 -7.84
N MET A 35 0.32 14.35 -9.17
CA MET A 35 -0.77 13.60 -9.81
C MET A 35 -0.82 12.15 -9.32
N SER A 36 0.34 11.49 -9.26
CA SER A 36 0.45 10.11 -8.79
C SER A 36 0.05 9.97 -7.33
N LEU A 37 0.38 10.94 -6.49
CA LEU A 37 -0.02 10.93 -5.09
C LEU A 37 -1.54 10.98 -4.94
N ILE A 38 -2.24 11.78 -5.75
CA ILE A 38 -3.71 11.84 -5.77
C ILE A 38 -4.28 10.51 -6.26
N LEU A 39 -3.80 9.99 -7.39
CA LEU A 39 -4.31 8.75 -7.98
C LEU A 39 -4.12 7.55 -7.05
N THR A 40 -2.90 7.36 -6.54
CA THR A 40 -2.57 6.24 -5.64
C THR A 40 -3.34 6.33 -4.32
N LYS A 41 -3.51 7.53 -3.74
CA LYS A 41 -4.33 7.67 -2.52
C LYS A 41 -5.80 7.40 -2.79
N THR A 42 -6.32 7.79 -3.95
CA THR A 42 -7.69 7.47 -4.39
C THR A 42 -7.88 5.96 -4.51
N ALA A 43 -6.95 5.27 -5.20
CA ALA A 43 -6.94 3.81 -5.33
C ALA A 43 -6.93 3.09 -3.98
N ARG A 44 -6.20 3.63 -3.00
CA ARG A 44 -6.10 3.08 -1.63
C ARG A 44 -7.25 3.48 -0.71
N GLY A 45 -8.31 4.10 -1.24
CA GLY A 45 -9.46 4.57 -0.46
C GLY A 45 -9.11 5.66 0.56
N GLN A 46 -7.97 6.35 0.41
CA GLN A 46 -7.52 7.44 1.30
C GLN A 46 -8.13 8.78 0.88
N VAL A 47 -9.45 8.79 0.76
CA VAL A 47 -10.26 9.95 0.36
C VAL A 47 -11.25 10.30 1.46
N ASP A 48 -11.69 11.55 1.47
CA ASP A 48 -12.81 11.95 2.32
C ASP A 48 -14.17 11.51 1.74
N GLN A 49 -15.25 11.83 2.46
CA GLN A 49 -16.62 11.50 2.07
C GLN A 49 -17.06 12.08 0.71
N PHE A 50 -16.29 13.04 0.17
CA PHE A 50 -16.55 13.67 -1.13
C PHE A 50 -15.57 13.19 -2.21
N GLY A 51 -14.76 12.17 -1.91
CA GLY A 51 -13.78 11.62 -2.85
C GLY A 51 -12.49 12.45 -2.99
N ASN A 52 -12.20 13.38 -2.08
CA ASN A 52 -11.00 14.20 -2.17
C ASN A 52 -9.85 13.62 -1.35
N VAL A 53 -8.65 13.67 -1.91
CA VAL A 53 -7.41 13.33 -1.25
C VAL A 53 -6.88 14.54 -0.48
N ARG A 54 -6.70 14.38 0.83
CA ARG A 54 -6.16 15.44 1.69
C ARG A 54 -4.63 15.43 1.66
N LEU A 55 -4.03 16.53 1.19
CA LEU A 55 -2.58 16.68 1.08
C LEU A 55 -2.10 17.87 1.90
N MET A 56 -1.13 17.63 2.80
CA MET A 56 -0.52 18.67 3.60
C MET A 56 0.61 19.36 2.82
N ALA A 57 0.56 20.69 2.75
CA ALA A 57 1.61 21.50 2.11
C ALA A 57 3.02 21.23 2.69
N LYS A 58 3.11 20.91 3.99
CA LYS A 58 4.38 20.52 4.63
C LYS A 58 5.02 19.31 3.94
N TYR A 59 4.24 18.27 3.65
CA TYR A 59 4.77 17.05 3.00
C TYR A 59 5.16 17.31 1.55
N LEU A 60 4.33 18.06 0.81
CA LEU A 60 4.66 18.43 -0.57
C LEU A 60 5.97 19.22 -0.63
N ARG A 61 6.20 20.17 0.28
CA ARG A 61 7.46 20.94 0.36
C ARG A 61 8.70 20.12 0.71
N ASN A 62 8.53 19.01 1.41
CA ASN A 62 9.63 18.13 1.76
C ASN A 62 10.10 17.30 0.56
N ILE A 63 9.17 16.93 -0.33
CA ILE A 63 9.46 16.07 -1.49
C ILE A 63 9.70 16.91 -2.75
N MET A 64 8.72 17.72 -3.14
CA MET A 64 8.80 18.61 -4.30
C MET A 64 9.75 19.78 -4.04
N HIS A 65 10.03 20.56 -5.07
CA HIS A 65 10.87 21.75 -4.93
C HIS A 65 10.23 22.78 -3.96
N LYS A 66 10.86 23.00 -2.80
CA LYS A 66 10.31 23.78 -1.66
C LYS A 66 9.74 25.15 -2.05
N HIS A 67 10.42 25.86 -2.96
CA HIS A 67 10.04 27.20 -3.40
C HIS A 67 9.16 27.22 -4.66
N ARG A 68 9.00 26.08 -5.35
CA ARG A 68 8.28 26.01 -6.64
C ARG A 68 7.06 25.11 -6.61
N TYR A 69 6.87 24.28 -5.58
CA TYR A 69 5.75 23.35 -5.52
C TYR A 69 4.38 24.05 -5.63
N ASN A 70 4.20 25.23 -5.02
CA ASN A 70 2.97 26.02 -5.17
C ASN A 70 2.72 26.37 -6.63
N HIS A 71 3.73 26.88 -7.34
CA HIS A 71 3.60 27.23 -8.75
C HIS A 71 3.26 26.02 -9.63
N VAL A 72 3.81 24.84 -9.31
CA VAL A 72 3.46 23.59 -10.01
C VAL A 72 1.99 23.22 -9.74
N VAL A 73 1.56 23.24 -8.48
CA VAL A 73 0.18 22.92 -8.09
C VAL A 73 -0.80 23.93 -8.69
N ASP A 74 -0.51 25.22 -8.60
CA ASP A 74 -1.36 26.29 -9.14
C ASP A 74 -1.49 26.17 -10.66
N ALA A 75 -0.40 25.87 -11.39
CA ALA A 75 -0.45 25.62 -12.82
C ALA A 75 -1.34 24.42 -13.19
N LEU A 76 -1.33 23.35 -12.38
CA LEU A 76 -2.20 22.19 -12.57
C LEU A 76 -3.68 22.51 -12.28
N LEU A 77 -3.94 23.37 -11.30
CA LEU A 77 -5.30 23.83 -10.96
C LEU A 77 -5.86 24.77 -12.04
N GLU A 78 -5.11 25.81 -12.41
CA GLU A 78 -5.51 26.82 -13.38
C GLU A 78 -5.83 26.22 -14.76
N ARG A 79 -5.14 25.14 -15.13
CA ARG A 79 -5.30 24.45 -16.40
C ARG A 79 -6.17 23.19 -16.33
N GLY A 80 -6.82 22.95 -15.18
CA GLY A 80 -7.82 21.90 -15.03
C GLY A 80 -7.26 20.47 -15.11
N ALA A 81 -6.04 20.22 -14.63
CA ALA A 81 -5.57 18.86 -14.39
C ALA A 81 -6.09 18.31 -13.05
N VAL A 82 -6.25 19.20 -12.08
CA VAL A 82 -6.64 18.90 -10.70
C VAL A 82 -7.72 19.87 -10.27
N GLU A 83 -8.61 19.41 -9.40
CA GLU A 83 -9.61 20.24 -8.74
C GLU A 83 -9.29 20.29 -7.24
N ARG A 84 -9.53 21.46 -6.62
CA ARG A 84 -9.20 21.71 -5.20
C ARG A 84 -10.43 22.13 -4.41
N VAL A 85 -10.67 21.45 -3.30
CA VAL A 85 -11.63 21.88 -2.28
C VAL A 85 -10.92 22.80 -1.27
N PRO A 86 -11.54 23.93 -0.87
CA PRO A 86 -10.92 24.91 0.01
C PRO A 86 -10.41 24.34 1.33
N TYR A 87 -9.32 24.93 1.81
CA TYR A 87 -8.76 24.71 3.13
C TYR A 87 -9.71 25.27 4.21
N GLN A 88 -9.86 24.54 5.31
CA GLN A 88 -10.54 25.06 6.51
C GLN A 88 -9.51 25.18 7.64
N VAL A 89 -9.20 26.43 8.02
CA VAL A 89 -8.21 26.75 9.05
C VAL A 89 -8.51 25.99 10.34
N GLY A 90 -7.48 25.33 10.89
CA GLY A 90 -7.58 24.55 12.13
C GLY A 90 -8.37 23.24 12.03
N LYS A 91 -8.98 22.93 10.89
CA LYS A 91 -9.79 21.73 10.69
C LYS A 91 -9.17 20.75 9.71
N GLN A 92 -8.86 21.18 8.49
CA GLN A 92 -8.53 20.27 7.39
C GLN A 92 -7.60 20.89 6.37
N SER A 93 -6.61 20.14 5.90
CA SER A 93 -5.78 20.49 4.75
C SER A 93 -6.60 20.58 3.45
N PHE A 94 -6.01 21.19 2.40
CA PHE A 94 -6.62 21.20 1.06
C PHE A 94 -6.95 19.77 0.60
N GLY A 95 -8.14 19.62 0.02
CA GLY A 95 -8.57 18.40 -0.66
C GLY A 95 -8.33 18.53 -2.15
N TYR A 96 -7.82 17.48 -2.77
CA TYR A 96 -7.51 17.43 -4.20
C TYR A 96 -8.17 16.21 -4.83
N ARG A 97 -8.61 16.36 -6.08
CA ARG A 97 -9.02 15.24 -6.93
C ARG A 97 -8.53 15.47 -8.36
N LEU A 98 -8.33 14.40 -9.11
CA LEU A 98 -8.05 14.52 -10.53
C LEU A 98 -9.27 15.14 -11.22
N ALA A 99 -9.02 15.95 -12.24
CA ALA A 99 -10.09 16.56 -13.01
C ALA A 99 -10.93 15.52 -13.76
N GLU A 100 -12.18 15.88 -14.04
CA GLU A 100 -13.13 15.00 -14.72
C GLU A 100 -12.65 14.51 -16.09
N ARG A 101 -11.84 15.33 -16.78
CA ARG A 101 -11.27 14.99 -18.10
C ARG A 101 -10.42 13.72 -18.11
N PHE A 102 -9.91 13.28 -16.96
CA PHE A 102 -9.10 12.07 -16.83
C PHE A 102 -9.90 10.87 -16.31
N ARG A 103 -11.21 11.02 -16.09
CA ARG A 103 -12.02 9.99 -15.43
C ARG A 103 -11.93 8.64 -16.13
N ASP A 104 -11.76 8.67 -17.44
CA ASP A 104 -11.84 7.51 -18.32
C ASP A 104 -10.48 6.99 -18.76
N ASP A 105 -9.41 7.72 -18.40
CA ASP A 105 -8.05 7.35 -18.69
C ASP A 105 -7.70 6.04 -17.97
N LYS A 106 -6.94 5.21 -18.68
CA LYS A 106 -6.19 4.15 -18.04
C LYS A 106 -5.02 4.73 -17.27
N HIS A 107 -4.58 4.02 -16.24
CA HIS A 107 -3.37 4.40 -15.55
C HIS A 107 -2.13 3.89 -16.31
N VAL A 108 -1.06 4.66 -16.27
CA VAL A 108 0.28 4.29 -16.77
C VAL A 108 1.31 4.50 -15.67
N ARG A 109 2.43 3.76 -15.73
CA ARG A 109 3.58 3.95 -14.84
C ARG A 109 4.73 4.58 -15.61
N ILE A 110 5.17 5.75 -15.19
CA ILE A 110 6.28 6.50 -15.80
C ILE A 110 7.44 6.56 -14.80
N ALA A 111 8.64 6.19 -15.24
CA ALA A 111 9.83 6.30 -14.40
C ALA A 111 10.16 7.76 -14.05
N ALA A 112 10.60 8.00 -12.83
CA ALA A 112 11.13 9.28 -12.40
C ALA A 112 12.48 9.55 -13.07
N GLU A 113 12.71 10.81 -13.43
CA GLU A 113 13.89 11.31 -14.14
C GLU A 113 14.68 12.31 -13.27
N ASP A 114 14.01 13.03 -12.36
CA ASP A 114 14.65 14.01 -11.46
C ASP A 114 15.33 13.31 -10.26
N PHE A 115 16.66 13.20 -10.32
CA PHE A 115 17.49 12.63 -9.25
C PHE A 115 17.26 13.26 -7.87
N ARG A 116 17.02 14.58 -7.80
CA ARG A 116 16.74 15.25 -6.53
C ARG A 116 15.42 14.77 -5.94
N LEU A 117 14.40 14.61 -6.77
CA LEU A 117 13.10 14.10 -6.32
C LEU A 117 13.22 12.64 -5.89
N ILE A 118 13.94 11.83 -6.68
CA ILE A 118 14.24 10.42 -6.38
C ILE A 118 14.91 10.26 -5.01
N ASP A 119 15.95 11.03 -4.72
CA ASP A 119 16.66 10.93 -3.44
C ASP A 119 15.78 11.33 -2.26
N ARG A 120 14.95 12.38 -2.41
CA ARG A 120 13.99 12.78 -1.37
C ARG A 120 12.90 11.75 -1.15
N LEU A 121 12.38 11.15 -2.22
CA LEU A 121 11.43 10.06 -2.14
C LEU A 121 12.04 8.87 -1.40
N ARG A 122 13.28 8.51 -1.71
CA ARG A 122 14.02 7.45 -1.01
C ARG A 122 14.06 7.71 0.49
N SER A 123 14.57 8.87 0.92
CA SER A 123 14.63 9.20 2.34
C SER A 123 13.26 9.21 3.01
N PHE A 124 12.24 9.73 2.34
CA PHE A 124 10.87 9.73 2.87
C PHE A 124 10.29 8.32 3.01
N HIS A 125 10.52 7.44 2.03
CA HIS A 125 10.09 6.05 2.09
C HIS A 125 10.83 5.27 3.18
N GLU A 126 12.13 5.50 3.37
CA GLU A 126 12.91 4.91 4.45
C GLU A 126 12.38 5.34 5.83
N GLU A 127 12.09 6.64 6.02
CA GLU A 127 11.51 7.15 7.27
C GLU A 127 10.11 6.56 7.52
N ALA A 128 9.25 6.54 6.49
CA ALA A 128 7.91 5.97 6.56
C ALA A 128 7.95 4.46 6.87
N GLU A 129 8.91 3.73 6.31
CA GLU A 129 9.12 2.31 6.56
C GLU A 129 9.55 2.05 8.00
N HIS A 130 10.48 2.86 8.53
CA HIS A 130 10.88 2.78 9.93
C HIS A 130 9.70 3.06 10.89
N GLU A 131 8.90 4.11 10.60
CA GLU A 131 7.70 4.42 11.38
C GLU A 131 6.63 3.31 11.26
N ARG A 132 6.54 2.65 10.11
CA ARG A 132 5.64 1.52 9.90
C ARG A 132 6.09 0.33 10.74
N GLN A 133 7.37 -0.06 10.65
CA GLN A 133 7.92 -1.20 11.38
C GLN A 133 7.76 -1.04 12.89
N SER A 134 7.93 0.17 13.43
CA SER A 134 7.73 0.42 14.88
C SER A 134 6.28 0.24 15.34
N ARG A 135 5.31 0.36 14.42
CA ARG A 135 3.88 0.11 14.68
C ARG A 135 3.45 -1.33 14.42
N MET A 136 4.28 -2.11 13.73
CA MET A 136 3.94 -3.48 13.40
C MET A 136 4.08 -4.41 14.60
N LYS A 137 3.16 -5.38 14.66
CA LYS A 137 3.15 -6.46 15.64
C LYS A 137 3.43 -7.78 14.92
N PRO A 138 3.81 -8.86 15.62
CA PRO A 138 4.09 -10.15 15.01
C PRO A 138 2.99 -10.65 14.05
N GLU A 139 1.73 -10.37 14.35
CA GLU A 139 0.57 -10.73 13.53
C GLU A 139 0.53 -9.92 12.23
N HIS A 140 0.91 -8.64 12.27
CA HIS A 140 0.99 -7.80 11.07
C HIS A 140 2.07 -8.32 10.11
N PHE A 141 3.23 -8.70 10.64
CA PHE A 141 4.30 -9.30 9.82
C PHE A 141 3.87 -10.64 9.22
N ALA A 142 3.14 -11.47 9.97
CA ALA A 142 2.60 -12.72 9.44
C ALA A 142 1.60 -12.46 8.29
N LEU A 143 0.67 -11.52 8.48
CA LEU A 143 -0.30 -11.14 7.45
C LEU A 143 0.37 -10.57 6.19
N GLU A 144 1.38 -9.72 6.35
CA GLU A 144 2.16 -9.17 5.23
C GLU A 144 2.86 -10.28 4.44
N ARG A 145 3.52 -11.24 5.11
CA ARG A 145 4.13 -12.40 4.43
C ARG A 145 3.11 -13.22 3.64
N HIS A 146 1.92 -13.45 4.18
CA HIS A 146 0.87 -14.17 3.47
C HIS A 146 0.35 -13.37 2.26
N GLN A 147 0.22 -12.05 2.37
CA GLN A 147 -0.19 -11.19 1.27
C GLN A 147 0.81 -11.24 0.11
N GLN A 148 2.10 -11.26 0.41
CA GLN A 148 3.15 -11.35 -0.61
C GLN A 148 3.06 -12.62 -1.46
N LEU A 149 2.39 -13.68 -1.00
CA LEU A 149 2.19 -14.91 -1.76
C LEU A 149 1.06 -14.81 -2.79
N LEU A 150 0.21 -13.79 -2.67
CA LEU A 150 -0.94 -13.62 -3.54
C LEU A 150 -0.52 -13.18 -4.94
N THR A 151 -1.26 -13.69 -5.92
CA THR A 151 -1.20 -13.26 -7.31
C THR A 151 -2.62 -12.90 -7.77
N ILE A 152 -2.73 -12.38 -8.99
CA ILE A 152 -4.00 -12.07 -9.61
C ILE A 152 -4.04 -12.62 -11.03
N ASP A 153 -5.18 -13.14 -11.43
CA ASP A 153 -5.44 -13.58 -12.80
C ASP A 153 -5.67 -12.36 -13.69
N GLY A 154 -4.64 -12.00 -14.45
CA GLY A 154 -4.62 -10.80 -15.28
C GLY A 154 -5.72 -10.77 -16.35
N ASN A 155 -6.07 -11.92 -16.94
CA ASN A 155 -7.12 -11.97 -17.96
C ASN A 155 -8.50 -11.75 -17.32
N GLN A 156 -8.79 -12.54 -16.28
CA GLN A 156 -10.07 -12.44 -15.58
C GLN A 156 -10.30 -11.03 -15.02
N VAL A 157 -9.27 -10.40 -14.43
CA VAL A 157 -9.43 -9.07 -13.84
C VAL A 157 -9.65 -7.98 -14.89
N ARG A 158 -9.03 -8.09 -16.08
CA ARG A 158 -9.29 -7.17 -17.19
C ARG A 158 -10.74 -7.24 -17.64
N ASP A 159 -11.29 -8.44 -17.78
CA ASP A 159 -12.69 -8.65 -18.14
C ASP A 159 -13.64 -8.06 -17.09
N ILE A 160 -13.35 -8.30 -15.80
CA ILE A 160 -14.12 -7.72 -14.69
C ILE A 160 -14.05 -6.20 -14.75
N ILE A 161 -12.86 -5.60 -14.84
CA ILE A 161 -12.69 -4.13 -14.89
C ILE A 161 -13.42 -3.52 -16.08
N ALA A 162 -13.36 -4.14 -17.26
CA ALA A 162 -14.07 -3.69 -18.44
C ALA A 162 -15.60 -3.72 -18.27
N SER A 163 -16.12 -4.64 -17.46
CA SER A 163 -17.55 -4.75 -17.15
C SER A 163 -18.04 -3.82 -16.03
N LEU A 164 -17.13 -3.24 -15.23
CA LEU A 164 -17.53 -2.38 -14.12
C LEU A 164 -18.16 -1.08 -14.63
N PRO A 165 -19.22 -0.57 -13.96
CA PRO A 165 -19.72 0.77 -14.26
C PRO A 165 -18.60 1.80 -14.06
N GLN A 166 -18.47 2.71 -15.01
CA GLN A 166 -17.43 3.76 -15.03
C GLN A 166 -17.38 4.57 -13.73
N ARG A 167 -18.55 4.99 -13.22
CA ARG A 167 -18.70 5.69 -11.93
C ARG A 167 -18.11 4.93 -10.75
N SER A 168 -18.02 3.60 -10.85
CA SER A 168 -17.50 2.76 -9.80
C SER A 168 -15.97 2.67 -9.87
N ASN A 169 -15.34 2.83 -11.04
CA ASN A 169 -13.88 2.77 -11.20
C ASN A 169 -13.33 4.07 -11.83
N PRO A 170 -13.49 5.22 -11.15
CA PRO A 170 -13.03 6.48 -11.73
C PRO A 170 -11.49 6.52 -11.76
N TRP A 171 -10.95 7.13 -12.82
CA TRP A 171 -9.51 7.28 -13.08
C TRP A 171 -8.74 5.96 -13.05
N ASP A 172 -9.42 4.85 -13.37
CA ASP A 172 -8.87 3.50 -13.32
C ASP A 172 -8.24 3.12 -11.96
N SER A 173 -8.79 3.64 -10.86
CA SER A 173 -8.28 3.41 -9.50
C SER A 173 -8.13 1.93 -9.11
N GLN A 174 -9.00 1.05 -9.61
CA GLN A 174 -8.89 -0.40 -9.39
C GLN A 174 -7.78 -1.02 -10.23
N GLY A 175 -7.55 -0.51 -11.46
CA GLY A 175 -6.43 -0.91 -12.30
C GLY A 175 -5.09 -0.69 -11.59
N VAL A 176 -4.95 0.43 -10.86
CA VAL A 176 -3.76 0.70 -10.04
C VAL A 176 -3.51 -0.39 -9.01
N LEU A 177 -4.54 -0.79 -8.25
CA LEU A 177 -4.40 -1.84 -7.23
C LEU A 177 -4.06 -3.22 -7.83
N VAL A 178 -4.61 -3.52 -9.00
CA VAL A 178 -4.32 -4.75 -9.74
C VAL A 178 -2.86 -4.76 -10.19
N ARG A 179 -2.41 -3.66 -10.78
CA ARG A 179 -1.04 -3.50 -11.25
C ARG A 179 -0.03 -3.64 -10.10
N ASP A 180 -0.33 -3.03 -8.95
CA ASP A 180 0.47 -3.18 -7.74
C ASP A 180 0.64 -4.66 -7.34
N ILE A 181 -0.41 -5.49 -7.45
CA ILE A 181 -0.33 -6.93 -7.13
C ILE A 181 0.46 -7.70 -8.18
N GLU A 182 0.26 -7.39 -9.47
CA GLU A 182 1.03 -7.98 -10.58
C GLU A 182 2.54 -7.72 -10.40
N ASP A 183 2.90 -6.50 -10.02
CA ASP A 183 4.28 -6.06 -9.80
C ASP A 183 4.83 -6.46 -8.41
N ARG A 184 4.05 -7.18 -7.59
CA ARG A 184 4.37 -7.53 -6.18
C ARG A 184 4.66 -6.33 -5.28
N ASP A 185 4.14 -5.16 -5.63
CA ASP A 185 4.24 -3.90 -4.91
C ASP A 185 3.08 -3.76 -3.92
N PHE A 186 3.09 -4.60 -2.89
CA PHE A 186 2.06 -4.57 -1.85
C PHE A 186 2.28 -3.39 -0.91
N HIS A 187 1.30 -2.49 -0.83
CA HIS A 187 1.28 -1.51 0.24
C HIS A 187 0.73 -2.15 1.51
N VAL A 188 1.39 -1.88 2.63
CA VAL A 188 0.92 -2.28 3.95
C VAL A 188 1.00 -1.07 4.86
N ASN A 189 -0.10 -0.79 5.57
CA ASN A 189 -0.15 0.29 6.54
C ASN A 189 -0.94 -0.13 7.78
N VAL A 190 -0.37 0.12 8.96
CA VAL A 190 -1.01 -0.13 10.25
C VAL A 190 -1.51 1.19 10.82
N GLY A 191 -2.83 1.36 10.87
CA GLY A 191 -3.46 2.56 11.41
C GLY A 191 -3.26 2.72 12.92
N ARG A 192 -3.64 3.88 13.47
CA ARG A 192 -3.54 4.19 14.91
C ARG A 192 -4.21 3.15 15.82
N PHE A 193 -5.27 2.51 15.35
CA PHE A 193 -6.02 1.48 16.10
C PHE A 193 -5.49 0.05 15.86
N GLY A 194 -4.34 -0.11 15.19
CA GLY A 194 -3.76 -1.40 14.87
C GLY A 194 -4.38 -2.11 13.67
N ARG A 195 -5.33 -1.48 12.95
CA ARG A 195 -5.93 -2.08 11.75
C ARG A 195 -4.94 -2.04 10.59
N LEU A 196 -4.71 -3.20 9.99
CA LEU A 196 -3.90 -3.34 8.77
C LEU A 196 -4.74 -3.01 7.54
N SER A 197 -4.17 -2.20 6.66
CA SER A 197 -4.70 -1.79 5.35
C SER A 197 -3.69 -2.14 4.27
N ASN A 198 -4.19 -2.62 3.13
CA ASN A 198 -3.41 -3.07 1.97
C ASN A 198 -4.22 -2.97 0.66
N ASN A 199 -3.61 -3.42 -0.46
CA ASN A 199 -4.22 -3.41 -1.79
C ASN A 199 -5.59 -4.10 -1.83
N ILE A 200 -5.71 -5.25 -1.16
CA ILE A 200 -6.92 -6.07 -1.14
C ILE A 200 -8.04 -5.41 -0.33
N THR A 201 -7.70 -4.73 0.77
CA THR A 201 -8.70 -4.02 1.59
C THR A 201 -9.35 -2.86 0.85
N SER A 202 -8.65 -2.26 -0.12
CA SER A 202 -9.15 -1.18 -0.97
C SER A 202 -9.76 -1.68 -2.28
N MET A 203 -9.54 -2.95 -2.60
CA MET A 203 -10.06 -3.61 -3.79
C MET A 203 -11.54 -3.91 -3.65
N LYS A 204 -12.29 -3.63 -4.71
CA LYS A 204 -13.69 -3.97 -4.85
C LYS A 204 -13.97 -5.46 -4.74
N LEU A 205 -15.16 -5.81 -4.25
CA LEU A 205 -15.57 -7.20 -4.06
C LEU A 205 -15.63 -7.96 -5.38
N GLU A 206 -16.02 -7.31 -6.46
CA GLU A 206 -16.17 -7.87 -7.80
C GLU A 206 -14.83 -8.33 -8.39
N ILE A 207 -13.71 -7.73 -7.96
CA ILE A 207 -12.36 -8.05 -8.47
C ILE A 207 -11.72 -9.19 -7.68
N ARG A 208 -12.09 -9.38 -6.41
CA ARG A 208 -11.47 -10.38 -5.52
C ARG A 208 -11.54 -11.82 -6.02
N PRO A 209 -12.55 -12.28 -6.79
CA PRO A 209 -12.55 -13.60 -7.41
C PRO A 209 -11.37 -13.86 -8.35
N ALA A 210 -10.70 -12.81 -8.87
CA ALA A 210 -9.50 -12.95 -9.68
C ALA A 210 -8.22 -13.18 -8.86
N LEU A 211 -8.26 -13.03 -7.53
CA LEU A 211 -7.10 -13.29 -6.68
C LEU A 211 -6.78 -14.79 -6.65
N ARG A 212 -5.49 -15.08 -6.57
CA ARG A 212 -4.94 -16.43 -6.56
C ARG A 212 -3.96 -16.60 -5.42
N LEU A 213 -3.94 -17.79 -4.82
CA LEU A 213 -2.88 -18.23 -3.92
C LEU A 213 -2.31 -19.52 -4.52
N ARG A 214 -1.03 -19.50 -4.90
CA ARG A 214 -0.40 -20.65 -5.59
C ARG A 214 -1.18 -21.10 -6.84
N SER A 215 -1.64 -20.14 -7.63
CA SER A 215 -2.44 -20.33 -8.84
C SER A 215 -3.87 -20.85 -8.62
N GLU A 216 -4.29 -21.10 -7.38
CA GLU A 216 -5.66 -21.50 -7.07
C GLU A 216 -6.52 -20.27 -6.72
N PRO A 217 -7.80 -20.21 -7.13
CA PRO A 217 -8.72 -19.14 -6.75
C PRO A 217 -8.85 -19.01 -5.22
N LEU A 218 -8.75 -17.79 -4.70
CA LEU A 218 -9.09 -17.53 -3.31
C LEU A 218 -10.60 -17.77 -3.12
N GLN A 219 -10.94 -18.81 -2.37
CA GLN A 219 -12.31 -19.01 -1.93
C GLN A 219 -12.67 -17.97 -0.87
N HIS A 220 -13.82 -17.32 -1.04
CA HIS A 220 -14.30 -16.33 -0.09
C HIS A 220 -14.64 -17.03 1.24
N VAL A 221 -13.88 -16.74 2.29
CA VAL A 221 -14.34 -16.96 3.66
C VAL A 221 -14.84 -15.61 4.15
N ASP A 222 -16.15 -15.46 4.34
CA ASP A 222 -16.75 -14.25 4.89
C ASP A 222 -16.37 -14.13 6.37
N ILE A 223 -15.24 -13.46 6.61
CA ILE A 223 -14.68 -13.22 7.94
C ILE A 223 -15.22 -11.88 8.45
N ARG A 224 -16.54 -11.66 8.43
CA ARG A 224 -17.12 -10.45 9.06
C ARG A 224 -16.87 -10.40 10.59
N CYS A 225 -16.51 -11.53 11.23
CA CYS A 225 -16.25 -11.59 12.67
C CYS A 225 -15.00 -12.40 13.10
N CYS A 226 -14.23 -12.98 12.18
CA CYS A 226 -13.19 -13.96 12.53
C CYS A 226 -11.77 -13.41 12.68
N GLN A 227 -11.48 -12.12 12.46
CA GLN A 227 -10.12 -11.59 12.69
C GLN A 227 -9.66 -11.81 14.15
N PRO A 228 -10.48 -11.49 15.18
CA PRO A 228 -10.13 -11.83 16.56
C PRO A 228 -10.05 -13.35 16.81
N ALA A 229 -10.91 -14.14 16.17
CA ALA A 229 -10.96 -15.59 16.36
C ALA A 229 -9.77 -16.32 15.72
N LEU A 230 -9.33 -15.90 14.53
CA LEU A 230 -8.18 -16.45 13.82
C LEU A 230 -6.88 -16.04 14.52
N ILE A 231 -6.77 -14.78 14.99
CA ILE A 231 -5.64 -14.35 15.83
C ILE A 231 -5.61 -15.13 17.14
N GLY A 232 -6.77 -15.32 17.80
CA GLY A 232 -6.87 -16.13 19.01
C GLY A 232 -6.53 -17.61 18.80
N ARG A 233 -6.80 -18.17 17.62
CA ARG A 233 -6.40 -19.53 17.25
C ARG A 233 -4.89 -19.64 17.02
N GLU A 234 -4.30 -18.69 16.33
CA GLU A 234 -2.85 -18.65 16.06
C GLU A 234 -2.00 -18.41 17.33
N LEU A 235 -2.52 -17.64 18.29
CA LEU A 235 -1.86 -17.48 19.60
C LEU A 235 -1.94 -18.76 20.44
N ARG A 236 -3.05 -19.51 20.34
CA ARG A 236 -3.21 -20.80 21.03
C ARG A 236 -2.26 -21.86 20.48
N SER A 237 -2.17 -22.01 19.16
CA SER A 237 -1.24 -22.98 18.53
C SER A 237 0.21 -22.75 18.97
N LYS A 238 0.68 -21.50 18.98
CA LYS A 238 2.05 -21.16 19.45
C LYS A 238 2.28 -21.44 20.93
N THR A 239 1.23 -21.33 21.75
CA THR A 239 1.33 -21.61 23.19
C THR A 239 1.37 -23.10 23.45
N GLU A 240 0.57 -23.87 22.70
CA GLU A 240 0.56 -25.33 22.72
C GLU A 240 1.89 -25.91 22.23
N ASP A 241 2.44 -25.40 21.12
CA ASP A 241 3.75 -25.82 20.59
C ASP A 241 4.89 -25.58 21.59
N LYS A 242 4.87 -24.44 22.29
CA LYS A 242 5.86 -24.13 23.34
C LYS A 242 5.73 -25.07 24.54
N ALA A 243 4.51 -25.31 25.01
CA ALA A 243 4.23 -26.23 26.13
C ALA A 243 4.67 -27.66 25.81
N GLN A 244 4.46 -28.10 24.57
CA GLN A 244 4.83 -29.45 24.12
C GLN A 244 6.36 -29.60 23.95
N SER A 245 7.06 -28.54 23.53
CA SER A 245 8.53 -28.54 23.52
C SER A 245 9.16 -28.56 24.92
N GLY A 246 8.49 -27.93 25.92
CA GLY A 246 8.92 -27.95 27.32
C GLY A 246 8.83 -29.34 27.94
N ARG A 247 7.68 -30.01 27.79
CA ARG A 247 7.47 -31.39 28.30
C ARG A 247 8.45 -32.40 27.71
N ARG A 248 8.82 -32.26 26.43
CA ARG A 248 9.84 -33.12 25.80
C ARG A 248 11.23 -32.94 26.42
N LYS A 249 11.58 -31.73 26.87
CA LYS A 249 12.86 -31.49 27.57
C LYS A 249 12.86 -32.05 28.99
N GLU A 250 11.76 -31.93 29.73
CA GLU A 250 11.64 -32.50 31.08
C GLU A 250 11.74 -34.03 31.06
N GLN A 251 11.01 -34.70 30.15
CA GLN A 251 11.07 -36.16 30.00
C GLN A 251 12.46 -36.65 29.56
N ALA A 252 13.19 -35.89 28.73
CA ALA A 252 14.56 -36.22 28.36
C ALA A 252 15.56 -36.04 29.52
N THR A 253 15.27 -35.13 30.46
CA THR A 253 16.11 -34.88 31.64
C THR A 253 15.91 -35.96 32.69
N GLU A 254 14.68 -36.43 32.89
CA GLU A 254 14.36 -37.55 33.79
C GLU A 254 14.92 -38.89 33.28
N ALA A 255 14.88 -39.14 31.96
CA ALA A 255 15.48 -40.33 31.36
C ALA A 255 17.02 -40.36 31.48
N GLY A 256 17.67 -39.19 31.56
CA GLY A 256 19.12 -39.09 31.74
C GLY A 256 19.60 -39.36 33.17
N GLN A 257 18.75 -39.16 34.19
CA GLN A 257 19.11 -39.40 35.61
C GLN A 257 18.90 -40.85 36.05
N ALA A 258 18.06 -41.63 35.35
CA ALA A 258 17.83 -43.05 35.66
C ALA A 258 18.98 -43.99 35.22
N GLY A 259 19.98 -43.49 34.47
CA GLY A 259 21.08 -44.30 33.92
C GLY A 259 22.32 -44.46 34.82
N SER A 260 22.40 -43.79 35.97
CA SER A 260 23.58 -43.86 36.87
C SER A 260 23.42 -44.94 37.94
N ILE A 261 23.15 -46.18 37.56
CA ILE A 261 23.31 -47.32 38.47
C ILE A 261 24.79 -47.72 38.44
N VAL A 262 25.54 -47.20 39.41
CA VAL A 262 26.92 -47.60 39.66
C VAL A 262 26.93 -49.09 40.05
N PRO A 263 27.64 -49.97 39.32
CA PRO A 263 27.72 -51.37 39.69
C PRO A 263 28.50 -51.48 41.01
N ARG A 264 27.83 -51.97 42.06
CA ARG A 264 28.49 -52.34 43.31
C ARG A 264 29.47 -53.48 43.03
N ARG A 265 30.76 -53.20 43.14
CA ARG A 265 31.80 -54.23 43.23
C ARG A 265 31.62 -54.97 44.56
N GLY A 266 31.36 -56.27 44.47
CA GLY A 266 31.41 -57.19 45.61
C GLY A 266 32.53 -58.21 45.37
N CYS A 267 33.46 -58.22 46.32
CA CYS A 267 34.46 -59.22 46.74
C CYS A 267 35.09 -60.14 45.70
#